data_AF-A0A836QFD8-F1
#
_entry.id   AF-A0A836QFD8-F1
#
_cell.length_a   1.000
_cell.length_b   1.000
_cell.length_c   1.000
_cell.angle_alpha   90.00
_cell.angle_beta   90.00
_cell.angle_gamma   90.00
#
_symmetry.space_group_name_H-M   'P 1'
#
loop_
_entity.id
_entity.type
_entity.pdbx_description
1 polymer ?
#
loop_
_entity_poly.entity_id
_entity_poly.type
_entity_poly.pdbx_seq_one_letter_code
_entity_poly.pdbx_strand_id
1 'polypeptide(L)' 'MKILLISPTSGGIGGIAQHVDGLSQFLTGLGHEVDIISSANT' A
#
# COMPACT_ATOMS: atom_id res chain seq x y z
N MET A 1 11.25 -7.53 -6.24
CA MET A 1 11.91 -6.20 -6.11
C MET A 1 11.38 -5.53 -4.84
N LYS A 2 12.13 -4.61 -4.23
CA LYS A 2 11.65 -3.81 -3.08
C LYS A 2 10.92 -2.56 -3.61
N ILE A 3 9.69 -2.33 -3.15
CA ILE A 3 8.83 -1.22 -3.58
C ILE A 3 8.34 -0.49 -2.32
N LEU A 4 8.44 0.84 -2.31
CA LEU A 4 7.90 1.69 -1.25
C LEU A 4 6.68 2.46 -1.79
N LEU A 5 5.53 2.28 -1.15
CA LEU A 5 4.33 3.07 -1.40
C LEU A 5 4.23 4.19 -0.36
N ILE A 6 4.07 5.43 -0.82
CA ILE A 6 3.84 6.59 0.05
C ILE A 6 2.43 7.08 -0.24
N SER A 7 1.59 7.08 0.79
CA SER A 7 0.17 7.43 0.66
C SER A 7 -0.33 8.11 1.93
N PRO A 8 -1.33 9.02 1.88
CA PRO A 8 -1.97 9.54 3.10
C PRO A 8 -2.53 8.43 4.01
N THR A 9 -2.95 7.30 3.43
CA THR A 9 -3.55 6.15 4.14
C THR A 9 -2.94 4.83 3.68
N SER A 10 -2.75 3.88 4.58
CA SER A 10 -2.25 2.52 4.27
C SER A 10 -3.34 1.46 4.12
N GLY A 11 -4.59 1.75 4.51
CA GLY A 11 -5.73 0.84 4.41
C GLY A 11 -7.02 1.48 4.95
N GLY A 12 -8.18 0.86 4.68
CA GLY A 12 -9.49 1.37 5.11
C GLY A 12 -10.56 1.41 4.00
N ILE A 13 -11.73 1.96 4.33
CA ILE A 13 -12.92 1.98 3.45
C ILE A 13 -12.96 3.13 2.43
N GLY A 14 -12.03 4.10 2.53
CA GLY A 14 -11.95 5.21 1.60
C GLY A 14 -11.38 4.78 0.25
N GLY A 15 -11.75 5.47 -0.84
CA GLY A 15 -11.33 5.10 -2.19
C GLY A 15 -9.81 5.00 -2.38
N ILE A 16 -9.05 5.96 -1.84
CA ILE A 16 -7.58 5.93 -1.88
C ILE A 16 -7.03 4.75 -1.07
N ALA A 17 -7.60 4.50 0.10
CA ALA A 17 -7.17 3.42 0.99
C ALA A 17 -7.38 2.04 0.36
N GLN A 18 -8.53 1.81 -0.30
CA GLN A 18 -8.78 0.58 -1.06
C GLN A 18 -7.83 0.44 -2.25
N HIS A 19 -7.50 1.53 -2.93
CA HIS A 19 -6.59 1.48 -4.07
C HIS A 19 -5.16 1.12 -3.64
N VAL A 20 -4.69 1.69 -2.53
CA VAL A 20 -3.37 1.39 -1.95
C VAL A 20 -3.30 -0.06 -1.49
N ASP A 21 -4.33 -0.54 -0.77
CA ASP A 21 -4.42 -1.92 -0.32
C ASP A 21 -4.42 -2.90 -1.51
N GLY A 22 -5.31 -2.69 -2.49
CA GLY A 22 -5.38 -3.54 -3.69
C GLY A 22 -4.09 -3.54 -4.52
N LEU A 23 -3.45 -2.38 -4.68
CA LEU A 23 -2.16 -2.30 -5.38
C LEU A 23 -1.05 -3.04 -4.62
N SER A 24 -0.99 -2.90 -3.29
CA SER A 24 -0.01 -3.59 -2.46
C SER A 24 -0.15 -5.11 -2.53
N GLN A 25 -1.40 -5.60 -2.51
CA GLN A 25 -1.72 -7.02 -2.64
C GLN A 25 -1.36 -7.55 -4.03
N PHE A 26 -1.67 -6.81 -5.09
CA PHE A 26 -1.31 -7.17 -6.46
C PHE A 26 0.21 -7.32 -6.63
N LEU A 27 0.99 -6.33 -6.17
CA LEU A 27 2.45 -6.34 -6.26
C LEU A 27 3.06 -7.46 -5.39
N THR A 28 2.52 -7.69 -4.19
CA THR A 28 2.96 -8.79 -3.33
C THR A 28 2.67 -10.15 -4.00
N GLY A 29 1.52 -10.29 -4.65
CA GLY A 29 1.15 -11.49 -5.42
C GLY A 29 2.08 -11.79 -6.61
N LEU A 30 2.76 -10.77 -7.13
CA LEU A 30 3.81 -10.91 -8.16
C LEU A 30 5.21 -11.20 -7.56
N GLY A 31 5.33 -11.35 -6.25
CA GLY A 31 6.60 -11.63 -5.57
C GLY A 31 7.45 -10.39 -5.26
N HIS A 32 6.85 -9.20 -5.25
CA HIS A 32 7.52 -7.99 -4.77
C HIS A 32 7.42 -7.86 -3.24
N GLU A 33 8.46 -7.30 -2.63
CA GLU A 33 8.45 -6.88 -1.22
C GLU A 33 7.95 -5.43 -1.21
N VAL A 34 6.78 -5.20 -0.61
CA VAL A 34 6.12 -3.90 -0.60
C VAL A 34 6.05 -3.38 0.82
N ASP A 35 6.51 -2.14 1.01
CA ASP A 35 6.36 -1.40 2.26
C ASP A 35 5.47 -0.16 2.04
N ILE A 36 4.73 0.26 3.06
CA ILE A 36 3.77 1.36 2.96
C ILE A 36 4.00 2.36 4.10
N ILE A 37 4.43 3.57 3.74
CA ILE A 37 4.49 4.71 4.65
C ILE A 37 3.26 5.58 4.43
N SER A 38 2.58 5.92 5.53
CA SER A 38 1.40 6.76 5.53
C SER A 38 1.30 7.66 6.75
N SER A 39 0.38 8.62 6.69
CA SER A 39 0.12 9.51 7.81
C SER A 39 -0.51 8.78 9.01
N ALA A 40 -1.04 7.57 8.82
CA ALA A 40 -1.66 6.78 9.89
C ALA A 40 -0.66 5.90 10.66
N ASN A 41 0.52 5.66 10.10
CA ASN A 41 1.58 4.83 10.68
C ASN A 41 2.92 5.59 10.83
N THR A 42 2.86 6.92 10.78
CA THR A 42 3.89 7.84 11.29
C THR A 42 3.44 8.39 12.63
#